data_AF-A0A1Z9LZ18-F1
#
_entry.id   AF-A0A1Z9LZ18-F1
#
_cell.length_a   1.000
_cell.length_b   1.000
_cell.length_c   1.000
_cell.angle_alpha   90.00
_cell.angle_beta   90.00
_cell.angle_gamma   90.00
#
_symmetry.space_group_name_H-M   'P 1'
#
loop_
_entity.id
_entity.type
_entity.pdbx_description
1 polymer ?
#
loop_
_entity_poly.entity_id
_entity_poly.type
_entity_poly.pdbx_seq_one_letter_code
_entity_poly.pdbx_strand_id
1 'polypeptide(L)'
;MKLNGSIQLEGDKSISIRMILFSILSGQGSKIGNISKSRDVLSSIRCIEKLGLTYDNTTRRINKTPISASNFFDCDNSATTARLLIGILCGLKIPFKI
;
A
#
# COMPACT_ATOMS: atom_id res chain seq x y z
N MET A 1 5.00 37.73 -19.31
CA MET A 1 4.00 37.09 -18.40
C MET A 1 4.77 36.21 -17.42
N LYS A 2 4.52 36.34 -16.10
CA LYS A 2 5.16 35.51 -15.06
C LYS A 2 4.11 34.64 -14.38
N LEU A 3 4.40 33.36 -14.19
CA LEU A 3 3.61 32.46 -13.34
C LEU A 3 4.07 32.61 -11.89
N ASN A 4 3.17 33.04 -11.01
CA ASN A 4 3.39 33.16 -9.57
C ASN A 4 2.27 32.42 -8.83
N GLY A 5 2.62 31.61 -7.84
CA GLY A 5 1.67 30.83 -7.05
C GLY A 5 2.35 29.68 -6.31
N SER A 6 1.55 28.91 -5.57
CA SER A 6 1.97 27.68 -4.92
C SER A 6 1.04 26.55 -5.32
N ILE A 7 1.60 25.36 -5.52
CA ILE A 7 0.83 24.13 -5.74
C ILE A 7 1.27 23.10 -4.71
N GLN A 8 0.31 22.31 -4.25
CA GLN A 8 0.59 21.15 -3.42
C GLN A 8 0.47 19.90 -4.27
N LEU A 9 1.59 19.20 -4.42
CA LEU A 9 1.63 17.93 -5.13
C LEU A 9 1.16 16.80 -4.22
N GLU A 10 0.54 15.79 -4.81
CA GLU A 10 0.31 14.53 -4.12
C GLU A 10 1.63 13.84 -3.80
N GLY A 11 1.57 12.81 -2.93
CA GLY A 11 2.72 11.97 -2.65
C GLY A 11 3.35 11.37 -3.88
N ASP A 12 4.62 11.00 -3.77
CA ASP A 12 5.28 10.19 -4.79
C ASP A 12 4.63 8.80 -4.87
N LYS A 13 4.36 8.34 -6.09
CA LYS A 13 3.72 7.05 -6.34
C LYS A 13 4.54 5.89 -5.76
N SER A 14 5.85 5.90 -6.00
CA SER A 14 6.72 4.79 -5.61
C SER A 14 6.96 4.76 -4.10
N ILE A 15 7.07 5.90 -3.44
CA ILE A 15 7.14 6.00 -1.98
C ILE A 15 5.82 5.52 -1.37
N SER A 16 4.69 5.95 -1.91
CA SER A 16 3.36 5.56 -1.42
C SER A 16 3.19 4.03 -1.45
N ILE A 17 3.50 3.38 -2.58
CA ILE A 17 3.45 1.92 -2.71
C ILE A 17 4.35 1.23 -1.68
N ARG A 18 5.60 1.68 -1.54
CA ARG A 18 6.54 1.07 -0.58
C ARG A 18 6.07 1.22 0.86
N MET A 19 5.61 2.39 1.26
CA MET A 19 5.12 2.63 2.62
C MET A 19 3.90 1.76 2.95
N ILE A 20 2.99 1.59 1.99
CA ILE A 20 1.83 0.71 2.12
C ILE A 20 2.25 -0.76 2.25
N LEU A 21 3.15 -1.25 1.39
CA LEU A 21 3.55 -2.66 1.46
C LEU A 21 4.42 -2.96 2.68
N PHE A 22 5.31 -2.06 3.07
CA PHE A 22 6.15 -2.25 4.25
C PHE A 22 5.35 -2.20 5.56
N SER A 23 4.15 -1.62 5.57
CA SER A 23 3.29 -1.67 6.75
C SER A 23 2.85 -3.10 7.10
N ILE A 24 2.87 -4.05 6.15
CA ILE A 24 2.62 -5.48 6.40
C ILE A 24 3.58 -6.00 7.48
N LEU A 25 4.84 -5.56 7.41
CA LEU A 25 5.93 -5.94 8.30
C LEU A 25 5.86 -5.24 9.66
N SER A 26 4.98 -4.24 9.82
CA SER A 26 4.82 -3.54 11.09
C SER A 26 4.00 -4.36 12.10
N GLY A 27 4.38 -4.29 13.37
CA GLY A 27 3.70 -5.00 14.46
C GLY A 27 2.41 -4.35 14.96
N GLN A 28 2.28 -3.01 14.90
CA GLN A 28 1.19 -2.26 15.55
C GLN A 28 0.44 -1.28 14.62
N GLY A 29 0.54 -1.48 13.30
CA GLY A 29 0.04 -0.53 12.30
C GLY A 29 1.02 0.62 12.03
N SER A 30 0.67 1.52 11.11
CA SER A 30 1.56 2.58 10.62
C SER A 30 0.79 3.88 10.36
N LYS A 31 1.41 5.05 10.55
CA LYS A 31 0.79 6.35 10.19
C LYS A 31 1.45 6.88 8.91
N ILE A 32 0.70 6.98 7.83
CA ILE A 32 1.18 7.36 6.50
C ILE A 32 0.21 8.38 5.89
N GLY A 33 0.70 9.61 5.71
CA GLY A 33 -0.03 10.71 5.07
C GLY A 33 0.52 11.05 3.70
N ASN A 34 -0.21 11.90 2.97
CA ASN A 34 0.16 12.39 1.65
C ASN A 34 0.53 11.25 0.68
N ILE A 35 -0.31 10.21 0.60
CA ILE A 35 -0.12 9.15 -0.40
C ILE A 35 -0.66 9.60 -1.76
N SER A 36 -0.05 9.14 -2.85
CA SER A 36 -0.56 9.33 -4.21
C SER A 36 -1.91 8.64 -4.37
N LYS A 37 -2.85 9.28 -5.09
CA LYS A 37 -4.16 8.67 -5.43
C LYS A 37 -4.12 7.82 -6.70
N SER A 38 -2.92 7.44 -7.17
CA SER A 38 -2.77 6.61 -8.36
C SER A 38 -3.41 5.23 -8.20
N ARG A 39 -3.83 4.63 -9.32
CA ARG A 39 -4.40 3.27 -9.35
C ARG A 39 -3.46 2.23 -8.74
N ASP A 40 -2.15 2.36 -8.96
CA ASP A 40 -1.12 1.48 -8.41
C ASP A 40 -1.05 1.53 -6.86
N VAL A 41 -1.26 2.72 -6.29
CA VAL A 41 -1.34 2.87 -4.83
C VAL A 41 -2.62 2.26 -4.30
N LEU A 42 -3.75 2.49 -4.98
CA LEU A 42 -5.03 1.88 -4.60
C LEU A 42 -5.01 0.35 -4.71
N SER A 43 -4.34 -0.23 -5.71
CA SER A 43 -4.17 -1.69 -5.80
C SER A 43 -3.31 -2.24 -4.67
N SER A 44 -2.28 -1.49 -4.25
CA SER A 44 -1.47 -1.83 -3.07
C SER A 44 -2.31 -1.82 -1.79
N ILE A 45 -3.20 -0.85 -1.62
CA ILE A 45 -4.13 -0.79 -0.46
C ILE A 45 -5.03 -2.04 -0.46
N ARG A 46 -5.66 -2.37 -1.59
CA ARG A 46 -6.50 -3.58 -1.71
C ARG A 46 -5.73 -4.87 -1.40
N CYS A 47 -4.45 -4.94 -1.77
CA CYS A 47 -3.62 -6.10 -1.45
C CYS A 47 -3.37 -6.23 0.06
N ILE A 48 -3.07 -5.13 0.77
CA ILE A 48 -2.86 -5.20 2.22
C ILE A 48 -4.16 -5.48 2.99
N GLU A 49 -5.32 -5.07 2.45
CA GLU A 49 -6.64 -5.38 3.02
C GLU A 49 -6.90 -6.88 3.05
N LYS A 50 -6.46 -7.61 2.01
CA LYS A 50 -6.48 -9.09 1.97
C LYS A 50 -5.56 -9.76 2.99
N LEU A 51 -4.67 -9.01 3.64
CA LEU A 51 -3.81 -9.45 4.74
C LEU A 51 -4.31 -8.97 6.09
N GLY A 52 -5.51 -8.38 6.17
CA GLY A 52 -6.05 -7.82 7.42
C GLY A 52 -5.45 -6.46 7.79
N LEU A 53 -4.94 -5.68 6.82
CA LEU A 53 -4.53 -4.30 7.07
C LEU A 53 -5.44 -3.31 6.34
N THR A 54 -5.99 -2.31 7.03
CA THR A 54 -6.90 -1.32 6.44
C THR A 54 -6.28 0.07 6.49
N TYR A 55 -6.37 0.84 5.40
CA TYR A 55 -5.94 2.23 5.36
C TYR A 55 -7.12 3.17 5.62
N ASP A 56 -7.05 3.93 6.72
CA ASP A 56 -7.97 5.01 7.01
C ASP A 56 -7.38 6.35 6.52
N ASN A 57 -8.03 6.92 5.50
CA ASN A 57 -7.60 8.17 4.89
C ASN A 57 -7.83 9.40 5.79
N THR A 58 -8.79 9.33 6.72
CA THR A 58 -9.11 10.41 7.66
C THR A 58 -8.03 10.50 8.73
N THR A 59 -7.70 9.37 9.35
CA THR A 59 -6.66 9.31 10.40
C THR A 59 -5.25 9.15 9.84
N ARG A 60 -5.13 8.88 8.52
CA ARG A 60 -3.89 8.58 7.81
C ARG A 60 -3.16 7.40 8.44
N ARG A 61 -3.90 6.38 8.86
CA ARG A 61 -3.39 5.24 9.63
C ARG A 61 -3.71 3.93 8.92
N ILE A 62 -2.72 3.06 8.85
CA ILE A 62 -2.89 1.65 8.54
C ILE A 62 -3.11 0.91 9.86
N ASN A 63 -4.29 0.32 10.01
CA ASN A 63 -4.64 -0.51 11.16
C ASN A 63 -4.45 -1.98 10.79
N LYS A 64 -4.02 -2.80 11.76
CA LYS A 64 -3.80 -4.23 11.57
C LYS A 64 -4.80 -5.01 12.40
N THR A 65 -5.59 -5.86 11.76
CA THR A 65 -6.47 -6.84 12.37
C THR A 65 -5.90 -8.25 12.16
N PRO A 66 -6.36 -9.27 12.91
CA PRO A 66 -5.93 -10.64 12.70
C PRO A 66 -6.13 -11.08 11.24
N ILE A 67 -5.09 -11.68 10.66
CA ILE A 67 -5.02 -12.00 9.22
C ILE A 67 -6.11 -13.02 8.85
N SER A 68 -6.99 -12.66 7.93
CA SER A 68 -7.77 -13.62 7.14
C SER A 68 -7.00 -13.86 5.85
N ALA A 69 -6.38 -15.03 5.70
CA ALA A 69 -5.53 -15.30 4.54
C ALA A 69 -6.40 -15.55 3.31
N SER A 70 -6.54 -14.53 2.44
CA SER A 70 -6.94 -14.76 1.06
C SER A 70 -5.72 -15.25 0.27
N ASN A 71 -5.92 -16.26 -0.57
CA ASN A 71 -4.84 -16.83 -1.37
C ASN A 71 -4.64 -16.10 -2.71
N PHE A 72 -5.45 -15.09 -3.07
CA PHE A 72 -5.35 -14.40 -4.37
C PHE A 72 -5.21 -12.89 -4.23
N PHE A 73 -4.18 -12.30 -4.85
CA PHE A 73 -3.82 -10.88 -4.77
C PHE A 73 -3.80 -10.24 -6.16
N ASP A 74 -4.84 -9.47 -6.48
CA ASP A 74 -4.92 -8.74 -7.75
C ASP A 74 -4.15 -7.42 -7.63
N CYS A 75 -2.98 -7.38 -8.27
CA CYS A 75 -2.11 -6.21 -8.28
C CYS A 75 -2.48 -5.18 -9.36
N ASP A 76 -3.51 -5.46 -10.19
CA ASP A 76 -3.88 -4.67 -11.36
C ASP A 76 -2.64 -4.42 -12.26
N ASN A 77 -2.53 -3.27 -12.92
CA ASN A 77 -1.38 -2.89 -13.72
C ASN A 77 -0.13 -2.46 -12.90
N SER A 78 -0.12 -2.68 -11.57
CA SER A 78 1.01 -2.25 -10.73
C SER A 78 2.08 -3.34 -10.64
N ALA A 79 3.01 -3.31 -11.59
CA ALA A 79 4.17 -4.19 -11.56
C ALA A 79 5.07 -3.97 -10.32
N THR A 80 5.07 -2.75 -9.75
CA THR A 80 5.78 -2.45 -8.49
C THR A 80 5.12 -3.16 -7.31
N THR A 81 3.78 -3.16 -7.26
CA THR A 81 3.03 -3.87 -6.22
C THR A 81 3.31 -5.38 -6.30
N ALA A 82 3.16 -5.96 -7.50
CA ALA A 82 3.36 -7.40 -7.70
C ALA A 82 4.77 -7.85 -7.27
N ARG A 83 5.83 -7.21 -7.78
CA ARG A 83 7.21 -7.64 -7.50
C ARG A 83 7.58 -7.52 -6.02
N LEU A 84 7.17 -6.43 -5.35
CA LEU A 84 7.49 -6.22 -3.93
C LEU A 84 6.64 -7.11 -3.02
N LEU A 85 5.35 -7.26 -3.34
CA LEU A 85 4.43 -8.08 -2.56
C LEU A 85 4.86 -9.55 -2.56
N ILE A 86 5.28 -10.11 -3.71
CA ILE A 86 5.83 -11.47 -3.80
C ILE A 86 6.96 -11.68 -2.79
N GLY A 87 7.94 -10.76 -2.77
CA GLY A 87 9.07 -10.85 -1.84
C GLY A 87 8.64 -10.86 -0.38
N ILE A 88 7.69 -10.00 -0.02
CA ILE A 88 7.13 -9.91 1.34
C ILE A 88 6.40 -11.21 1.72
N LEU A 89 5.50 -11.69 0.85
CA LEU A 89 4.70 -12.89 1.12
C LEU A 89 5.56 -14.15 1.24
N CYS A 90 6.57 -14.30 0.37
CA CYS A 90 7.56 -15.37 0.47
C CYS A 90 8.32 -15.32 1.80
N GLY A 91 8.80 -14.14 2.20
CA GLY A 91 9.52 -13.96 3.47
C GLY A 91 8.67 -14.29 4.70
N LEU A 92 7.35 -14.06 4.62
CA LEU A 92 6.37 -14.39 5.66
C LEU A 92 5.84 -15.83 5.57
N LYS A 93 6.25 -16.61 4.56
CA LYS A 93 5.76 -17.98 4.28
C LYS A 93 4.24 -18.06 4.14
N ILE A 94 3.62 -17.01 3.59
CA ILE A 94 2.18 -16.98 3.32
C ILE A 94 1.94 -17.58 1.92
N PRO A 95 1.07 -18.59 1.75
CA PRO A 95 0.69 -19.07 0.42
C PRO A 95 -0.05 -18.00 -0.38
N PHE A 96 0.29 -17.83 -1.65
CA PHE A 96 -0.35 -16.80 -2.49
C PHE A 96 -0.41 -17.18 -3.97
N LYS A 97 -1.33 -16.51 -4.65
CA LYS A 97 -1.45 -16.39 -6.10
C LYS A 97 -1.60 -14.90 -6.39
N ILE A 98 -0.86 -14.40 -7.37
CA ILE A 98 -0.98 -13.03 -7.89
C ILE A 98 -1.49 -13.13 -9.32
#